data_AF-A0A925YPM6-F1
#
_entry.id   AF-A0A925YPM6-F1
#
_cell.length_a   1.000
_cell.length_b   1.000
_cell.length_c   1.000
_cell.angle_alpha   90.00
_cell.angle_beta   90.00
_cell.angle_gamma   90.00
#
_symmetry.space_group_name_H-M   'P 1'
#
loop_
_entity.id
_entity.type
_entity.pdbx_description
1 polymer ?
#
loop_
_entity_poly.entity_id
_entity_poly.type
_entity_poly.pdbx_seq_one_letter_code
_entity_poly.pdbx_strand_id
1 'polypeptide(L)' 'MARFAILLGGDLTVTARLRKQLAQARVIAADRGMIHAAMLGLA' A
#
# COMPACT_ATOMS: atom_id res chain seq x y z
N MET A 1 16.68 -5.58 -7.85
CA MET A 1 15.59 -6.53 -7.54
C MET A 1 14.36 -5.72 -7.19
N ALA A 2 13.21 -5.94 -7.85
CA ALA A 2 12.03 -5.10 -7.67
C ALA A 2 11.25 -5.49 -6.40
N ARG A 3 10.73 -4.50 -5.65
CA ARG A 3 9.84 -4.70 -4.50
C ARG A 3 8.40 -4.43 -4.92
N PHE A 4 7.50 -5.31 -4.50
CA PHE A 4 6.07 -5.14 -4.70
C PHE A 4 5.35 -5.08 -3.36
N ALA A 5 4.30 -4.28 -3.28
CA ALA A 5 3.40 -4.22 -2.14
C ALA A 5 2.00 -4.58 -2.61
N ILE A 6 1.42 -5.62 -1.99
CA ILE A 6 0.06 -6.05 -2.28
C ILE A 6 -0.85 -5.49 -1.19
N LEU A 7 -1.78 -4.62 -1.57
CA LEU A 7 -2.76 -4.05 -0.66
C LEU A 7 -4.04 -4.89 -0.72
N LEU A 8 -4.38 -5.48 0.43
CA LEU A 8 -5.60 -6.27 0.64
C LEU A 8 -6.56 -5.49 1.57
N GLY A 9 -7.76 -6.04 1.79
CA GLY A 9 -8.69 -5.50 2.77
C GLY A 9 -8.33 -5.83 4.22
N GLY A 10 -8.90 -5.08 5.17
CA GLY A 10 -8.68 -5.24 6.61
C GLY A 10 -8.30 -3.90 7.25
N ASP A 11 -8.15 -3.86 8.57
CA ASP A 11 -7.75 -2.64 9.25
C ASP A 11 -6.28 -2.31 8.96
N LEU A 12 -6.03 -1.04 8.64
CA LEU A 12 -4.70 -0.55 8.31
C LEU A 12 -4.31 0.64 9.19
N THR A 13 -3.29 0.45 10.02
CA THR A 13 -2.66 1.57 10.74
C THR A 13 -1.44 2.06 9.97
N VAL A 14 -1.47 3.33 9.55
CA VAL A 14 -0.37 3.92 8.78
C VAL A 14 0.78 4.32 9.70
N THR A 15 1.95 3.72 9.49
CA THR A 15 3.18 4.05 10.24
C THR A 15 4.24 4.68 9.34
N ALA A 16 5.22 5.35 9.94
CA ALA A 16 6.37 5.90 9.21
C ALA A 16 7.17 4.80 8.49
N ARG A 17 7.28 3.61 9.10
CA ARG A 17 7.94 2.44 8.47
C ARG A 17 7.18 1.97 7.23
N LEU A 18 5.85 1.86 7.32
CA LEU A 18 5.00 1.47 6.18
C LEU A 18 5.21 2.42 5.00
N ARG A 19 5.15 3.73 5.23
CA ARG A 19 5.37 4.75 4.19
C ARG A 19 6.72 4.58 3.49
N LYS A 20 7.80 4.36 4.26
CA LYS A 20 9.14 4.11 3.71
C LYS A 20 9.20 2.84 2.86
N GLN A 21 8.52 1.78 3.27
CA GLN A 21 8.48 0.52 2.51
C GLN A 21 7.70 0.67 1.19
N LEU A 22 6.59 1.41 1.20
CA LEU A 22 5.76 1.65 0.03
C LEU A 22 6.43 2.59 -0.99
N ALA A 23 7.19 3.59 -0.53
CA ALA A 23 7.91 4.53 -1.40
C ALA A 23 8.92 3.86 -2.36
N GLN A 24 9.38 2.66 -2.03
CA GLN A 24 10.32 1.88 -2.86
C GLN A 24 9.65 0.67 -3.54
N ALA A 25 8.31 0.56 -3.48
CA ALA A 25 7.57 -0.59 -3.96
C ALA A 25 6.64 -0.22 -5.12
N ARG A 26 6.46 -1.16 -6.05
CA ARG A 26 5.36 -1.13 -7.00
C ARG A 26 4.11 -1.68 -6.32
N VAL A 27 3.03 -0.90 -6.32
CA VAL A 27 1.81 -1.23 -5.58
C VAL A 27 0.84 -1.99 -6.49
N ILE A 28 0.29 -3.07 -5.97
CA ILE A 28 -0.83 -3.82 -6.56
C ILE A 28 -1.95 -3.80 -5.53
N ALA A 29 -3.11 -3.26 -5.89
CA ALA A 29 -4.27 -3.16 -5.02
C ALA A 29 -5.46 -3.87 -5.66
N ALA A 30 -6.20 -4.63 -4.85
CA ALA A 30 -7.40 -5.33 -5.28
C ALA A 30 -8.52 -5.19 -4.23
N ASP A 31 -9.77 -5.23 -4.66
CA ASP A 31 -10.96 -5.10 -3.81
C ASP A 31 -10.89 -3.87 -2.89
N ARG A 32 -11.16 -4.06 -1.59
CA ARG A 32 -11.03 -2.99 -0.57
C ARG A 32 -9.61 -2.47 -0.42
N GLY A 33 -8.59 -3.18 -0.91
CA GLY A 33 -7.21 -2.68 -0.98
C GLY A 33 -7.05 -1.46 -1.89
N MET A 34 -7.94 -1.24 -2.87
CA MET A 34 -7.95 -0.02 -3.68
C MET A 34 -8.27 1.23 -2.85
N ILE A 35 -9.10 1.09 -1.80
CA ILE A 35 -9.39 2.17 -0.86
C ILE A 35 -8.14 2.51 -0.06
N HIS A 36 -7.37 1.50 0.38
CA HIS A 36 -6.06 1.73 1.01
C HIS A 36 -5.10 2.47 0.08
N ALA A 37 -5.03 2.09 -1.19
CA ALA A 37 -4.19 2.78 -2.16
C ALA A 37 -4.57 4.27 -2.28
N ALA A 38 -5.86 4.57 -2.39
CA ALA A 38 -6.34 5.96 -2.43
C ALA A 38 -6.00 6.74 -1.16
N MET A 39 -6.27 6.17 0.03
CA MET A 39 -5.96 6.83 1.32
C MET A 39 -4.46 7.04 1.55
N LEU A 40 -3.62 6.16 0.99
CA LEU A 40 -2.17 6.27 1.06
C LEU A 40 -1.57 7.18 -0.02
N GLY A 41 -2.37 7.65 -0.98
CA GLY A 41 -1.90 8.47 -2.12
C GLY A 41 -1.09 7.68 -3.15
N LEU A 42 -1.50 6.43 -3.42
CA LEU A 42 -0.78 5.47 -4.27
C LEU A 42 -1.57 5.07 -5.53
N ALA A 43 -2.67 5.74 -5.82
CA ALA A 43 -3.51 5.55 -7.02
C ALA A 43 -3.07 6.47 -8.16
#